data_AF-A0A9E0ZV31-F1
#
_entry.id   AF-A0A9E0ZV31-F1
#
_cell.length_a   1.000
_cell.length_b   1.000
_cell.length_c   1.000
_cell.angle_alpha   90.00
_cell.angle_beta   90.00
_cell.angle_gamma   90.00
#
_symmetry.space_group_name_H-M   'P 1'
#
loop_
_entity.id
_entity.type
_entity.pdbx_description
1 polymer ?
#
loop_
_entity_poly.entity_id
_entity_poly.type
_entity_poly.pdbx_seq_one_letter_code
_entity_poly.pdbx_strand_id
1 'polypeptide(L)'
;MQIGSLGKKISKHLLVFVMILLTLTILVVPVNVYAAGQEVAEVDGKKYTTLTSAIDAASEGSTVVLLSDVTEDVTFDKNITIDGGNKYTIFGVSTVKAGILTNLTLKPSEDKADGKLLTLGSGTETSIKLENVTVHYSVQNRSSGGAVTVSGNKADIIVNNCHFINTPNNGGVTVDVPEWSYGLFVNEQDSAGSITFTNNEFNGAFRTMLANVSGNFLIENCKFINSVYSVVNGPTSGSGSEATTITTSSAANNNIVVKTSVFDNAGAIYLQTQANFTGNTFQNDKFEHYIQAKGSIGQPIDFTNNTFQQGDNDLVIIDVAATPVLLPVGQTAVNYWIWADTPADVRPDDYSDYKYMYNEDGNITFMPQSDVALEQFFSQKGNGNIQVDNNDTVLIEKNLKLKNLNVDADNNITFEITKDSTLEIEENLDIKGKVAVKGEGMLAVVETGKVIIDTNAALDVAPNMNFENNGTILNNGELTIPDSSTGNGTIDGEGTTEKVHNAKHFEAKEPTCDVDGNMEYWYCEFCDKYYADKDLTQEISKENTIIKALGHNYVDGKCTVCGMADPNYNQGQVTPSQPDNTEEQDNSSDNPQTGDDSNLVLPIIILSASGIGLVGVSIYLRKRNYSR
;
A
#
# COMPACT_ATOMS: atom_id res chain seq x y z
N MET A 1 -41.62 6.00 33.97
CA MET A 1 -42.54 4.85 33.97
C MET A 1 -42.04 3.98 32.82
N GLN A 2 -41.37 2.84 32.98
CA GLN A 2 -41.50 1.68 33.88
C GLN A 2 -40.16 0.91 33.82
N ILE A 3 -39.31 1.01 34.84
CA ILE A 3 -38.81 -0.07 35.73
C ILE A 3 -38.78 -1.49 35.13
N GLY A 4 -37.59 -2.09 35.10
CA GLY A 4 -37.37 -3.54 34.93
C GLY A 4 -35.92 -3.95 35.27
N SER A 5 -35.65 -4.24 36.53
CA SER A 5 -34.38 -4.81 37.04
C SER A 5 -34.35 -6.33 36.93
N LEU A 6 -33.17 -6.94 36.74
CA LEU A 6 -32.71 -8.26 37.25
C LEU A 6 -31.27 -8.46 36.73
N GLY A 7 -30.22 -8.90 37.44
CA GLY A 7 -30.04 -9.35 38.81
C GLY A 7 -28.55 -9.71 39.03
N LYS A 8 -28.04 -9.41 40.23
CA LYS A 8 -26.71 -9.76 40.76
C LYS A 8 -26.46 -11.28 40.73
N LYS A 9 -25.20 -11.69 40.49
CA LYS A 9 -24.59 -12.84 41.19
C LYS A 9 -23.15 -12.52 41.60
N ILE A 10 -23.05 -12.19 42.88
CA ILE A 10 -21.82 -12.12 43.67
C ILE A 10 -21.52 -13.56 44.11
N SER A 11 -20.32 -14.06 43.85
CA SER A 11 -19.77 -15.25 44.51
C SER A 11 -18.77 -14.80 45.56
N LYS A 12 -19.16 -14.93 46.84
CA LYS A 12 -18.26 -14.95 47.99
C LYS A 12 -17.95 -16.42 48.28
N HIS A 13 -16.66 -16.77 48.38
CA HIS A 13 -16.05 -17.52 49.50
C HIS A 13 -14.70 -18.12 49.09
N LEU A 14 -13.61 -17.45 49.45
CA LEU A 14 -12.47 -18.11 50.11
C LEU A 14 -11.73 -17.09 51.01
N LEU A 15 -12.08 -17.13 52.30
CA LEU A 15 -11.32 -16.62 53.44
C LEU A 15 -10.15 -17.64 53.63
N VAL A 16 -8.88 -17.34 53.89
CA VAL A 16 -8.24 -16.71 55.06
C VAL A 16 -6.73 -16.64 54.77
N PHE A 17 -6.06 -15.50 54.96
CA PHE A 17 -4.94 -15.36 55.93
C PHE A 17 -4.47 -13.91 56.05
N VAL A 18 -4.29 -13.53 57.31
CA VAL A 18 -3.99 -12.22 57.86
C VAL A 18 -2.50 -11.90 57.66
N MET A 19 -2.16 -10.67 57.22
CA MET A 19 -1.07 -9.93 57.85
C MET A 19 -1.19 -8.42 57.61
N ILE A 20 -1.30 -7.73 58.74
CA ILE A 20 -1.23 -6.29 58.91
C ILE A 20 0.16 -5.82 58.45
N LEU A 21 0.23 -4.90 57.50
CA LEU A 21 1.36 -4.01 57.35
C LEU A 21 0.84 -2.59 57.18
N LEU A 22 0.76 -1.90 58.32
CA LEU A 22 0.54 -0.48 58.41
C LEU A 22 1.83 0.22 57.97
N THR A 23 2.08 0.34 56.66
CA THR A 23 3.14 1.21 56.16
C THR A 23 2.59 2.62 56.06
N LEU A 24 2.99 3.43 57.03
CA LEU A 24 2.95 4.88 57.01
C LEU A 24 3.65 5.35 55.71
N THR A 25 2.91 5.54 54.63
CA THR A 25 3.41 6.33 53.49
C THR A 25 3.43 7.77 53.95
N ILE A 26 4.59 8.20 54.44
CA ILE A 26 4.94 9.61 54.49
C ILE A 26 4.72 10.11 53.06
N LEU A 27 3.65 10.87 52.87
CA LEU A 27 3.43 11.69 51.69
C LEU A 27 4.56 12.71 51.70
N VAL A 28 5.72 12.34 51.14
CA VAL A 28 6.76 13.30 50.80
C VAL A 28 6.20 14.02 49.56
N VAL A 29 5.30 14.97 49.80
CA VAL A 29 5.12 16.05 48.85
C VAL A 29 6.47 16.75 48.83
N PRO A 30 7.22 16.78 47.71
CA PRO A 30 8.33 17.70 47.62
C PRO A 30 7.69 19.09 47.66
N VAL A 31 7.60 19.66 48.86
CA VAL A 31 7.46 21.09 49.01
C VAL A 31 8.81 21.62 48.54
N ASN A 32 8.90 21.95 47.25
CA ASN A 32 9.95 22.82 46.76
C ASN A 32 9.73 24.14 47.50
N VAL A 33 10.39 24.27 48.64
CA VAL A 33 10.64 25.56 49.27
C VAL A 33 11.61 26.25 48.31
N TYR A 34 11.08 26.92 47.29
CA TYR A 34 11.84 27.89 46.52
C TYR A 34 12.31 28.93 47.54
N ALA A 35 13.58 28.87 47.91
CA ALA A 35 14.17 29.86 48.78
C ALA A 35 14.01 31.22 48.11
N ALA A 36 13.34 32.16 48.78
CA ALA A 36 13.28 33.54 48.33
C ALA A 36 14.73 34.05 48.14
N GLY A 37 15.10 34.38 46.91
CA GLY A 37 16.45 34.85 46.55
C GLY A 37 17.36 33.86 45.83
N GLN A 38 16.85 32.73 45.31
CA GLN A 38 17.64 31.91 44.38
C GLN A 38 17.83 32.64 43.05
N GLU A 39 19.09 32.81 42.62
CA GLU A 39 19.44 33.32 41.31
C GLU A 39 19.11 32.27 40.24
N VAL A 40 18.33 32.65 39.23
CA VAL A 40 17.82 31.73 38.19
C VAL A 40 18.49 31.94 36.83
N ALA A 41 19.11 33.11 36.61
CA ALA A 41 19.73 33.45 35.34
C ALA A 41 20.97 34.35 35.55
N GLU A 42 21.92 34.27 34.63
CA GLU A 42 23.11 35.11 34.56
C GLU A 42 23.26 35.70 33.16
N VAL A 43 23.58 36.99 33.09
CA VAL A 43 24.01 37.65 31.86
C VAL A 43 25.14 38.62 32.18
N ASP A 44 26.19 38.60 31.37
CA ASP A 44 27.37 39.45 31.54
C ASP A 44 28.00 39.41 32.96
N GLY A 45 27.99 38.23 33.59
CA GLY A 45 28.55 38.01 34.93
C GLY A 45 27.66 38.52 36.08
N LYS A 46 26.48 39.07 35.78
CA LYS A 46 25.51 39.52 36.77
C LYS A 46 24.36 38.50 36.88
N LYS A 47 24.01 38.18 38.12
CA LYS A 47 22.95 37.22 38.45
C LYS A 47 21.62 37.91 38.73
N TYR A 48 20.55 37.22 38.39
CA TYR A 48 19.17 37.68 38.51
C TYR A 48 18.28 36.60 39.10
N THR A 49 17.38 37.03 39.99
CA THR A 49 16.39 36.15 40.66
C THR A 49 15.18 35.81 39.79
N THR A 50 15.03 36.45 38.63
CA THR A 50 14.01 36.15 37.62
C THR A 50 14.66 36.14 36.24
N LEU A 51 14.14 35.33 35.32
CA LEU A 51 14.63 35.29 33.93
C LEU A 51 14.23 36.58 33.20
N THR A 52 13.03 37.10 33.49
CA THR A 52 12.53 38.37 32.96
C THR A 52 13.49 39.53 33.26
N SER A 53 13.99 39.65 34.50
CA SER A 53 14.94 40.71 34.84
C SER A 53 16.31 40.53 34.18
N ALA A 54 16.75 39.30 33.93
CA ALA A 54 17.95 39.05 33.14
C ALA A 54 17.78 39.46 31.67
N ILE A 55 16.64 39.13 31.06
CA ILE A 55 16.27 39.52 29.69
C ILE A 55 16.21 41.05 29.58
N ASP A 56 15.54 41.73 30.51
CA ASP A 56 15.42 43.19 30.53
C ASP A 56 16.79 43.87 30.56
N ALA A 57 17.73 43.31 31.32
CA ALA A 57 19.08 43.84 31.44
C ALA A 57 20.02 43.43 30.30
N ALA A 58 19.73 42.35 29.57
CA ALA A 58 20.55 41.87 28.46
C ALA A 58 20.58 42.88 27.30
N SER A 59 21.77 43.09 26.75
CA SER A 59 21.98 43.84 25.51
C SER A 59 21.78 42.94 24.29
N GLU A 60 21.45 43.51 23.13
CA GLU A 60 21.32 42.75 21.87
C GLU A 60 22.57 41.89 21.61
N GLY A 61 22.36 40.64 21.21
CA GLY A 61 23.41 39.65 20.98
C GLY A 61 24.00 38.97 22.22
N SER A 62 23.58 39.36 23.43
CA SER A 62 24.07 38.74 24.68
C SER A 62 23.52 37.33 24.86
N THR A 63 24.18 36.55 25.73
CA THR A 63 23.69 35.24 26.18
C THR A 63 23.27 35.30 27.64
N VAL A 64 22.01 34.95 27.90
CA VAL A 64 21.47 34.71 29.23
C VAL A 64 21.56 33.21 29.51
N VAL A 65 22.31 32.83 30.55
CA VAL A 65 22.50 31.44 30.95
C VAL A 65 21.59 31.14 32.13
N LEU A 66 20.77 30.08 32.04
CA LEU A 66 19.97 29.62 33.18
C LEU A 66 20.85 28.96 34.24
N LEU A 67 20.56 29.27 35.50
CA LEU A 67 21.25 28.72 36.67
C LEU A 67 20.37 27.73 37.45
N SER A 68 19.06 27.76 37.23
CA SER A 68 18.07 26.85 37.80
C SER A 68 16.83 26.76 36.92
N ASP A 69 15.89 25.90 37.30
CA ASP A 69 14.55 25.94 36.72
C ASP A 69 13.88 27.30 36.98
N VAL A 70 13.02 27.69 36.05
CA VAL A 70 12.28 28.96 36.03
C VAL A 70 10.79 28.65 36.09
N THR A 71 10.05 29.32 36.96
CA THR A 71 8.59 29.19 37.11
C THR A 71 7.94 30.56 36.94
N GLU A 72 7.91 31.04 35.70
CA GLU A 72 7.29 32.31 35.33
C GLU A 72 6.86 32.30 33.85
N ASP A 73 5.86 33.11 33.52
CA ASP A 73 5.53 33.38 32.11
C ASP A 73 6.55 34.40 31.57
N VAL A 74 7.21 34.07 30.45
CA VAL A 74 8.35 34.85 29.92
C VAL A 74 8.08 35.31 28.49
N THR A 75 8.43 36.56 28.19
CA THR A 75 8.46 37.08 26.82
C THR A 75 9.91 37.29 26.36
N PHE A 76 10.25 36.76 25.19
CA PHE A 76 11.54 36.90 24.55
C PHE A 76 11.37 37.77 23.29
N ASP A 77 11.65 39.06 23.39
CA ASP A 77 11.42 40.05 22.33
C ASP A 77 12.68 40.81 21.90
N LYS A 78 13.85 40.35 22.37
CA LYS A 78 15.17 40.85 21.99
C LYS A 78 15.94 39.79 21.20
N ASN A 79 16.88 40.22 20.36
CA ASN A 79 17.76 39.32 19.63
C ASN A 79 18.93 38.86 20.52
N ILE A 80 18.60 38.07 21.55
CA ILE A 80 19.53 37.50 22.53
C ILE A 80 19.44 35.97 22.52
N THR A 81 20.42 35.29 23.12
CA THR A 81 20.40 33.84 23.32
C THR A 81 20.02 33.51 24.76
N ILE A 82 19.12 32.56 24.96
CA ILE A 82 18.77 31.98 26.26
C ILE A 82 19.24 30.53 26.26
N ASP A 83 20.20 30.20 27.12
CA ASP A 83 20.80 28.87 27.19
C ASP A 83 20.45 28.17 28.50
N GLY A 84 19.74 27.04 28.41
CA GLY A 84 19.39 26.21 29.57
C GLY A 84 20.43 25.17 29.98
N GLY A 85 21.55 25.09 29.27
CA GLY A 85 22.66 24.20 29.61
C GLY A 85 22.30 22.70 29.61
N ASN A 86 21.30 22.30 28.83
CA ASN A 86 20.73 20.94 28.74
C ASN A 86 20.14 20.41 30.06
N LYS A 87 19.84 21.31 31.00
CA LYS A 87 19.48 20.93 32.37
C LYS A 87 18.21 21.58 32.84
N TYR A 88 18.01 22.84 32.50
CA TYR A 88 16.98 23.65 33.14
C TYR A 88 15.69 23.71 32.34
N THR A 89 14.59 23.79 33.08
CA THR A 89 13.23 23.87 32.57
C THR A 89 12.65 25.25 32.83
N ILE A 90 11.95 25.79 31.84
CA ILE A 90 11.06 26.95 32.01
C ILE A 90 9.63 26.42 32.09
N PHE A 91 9.01 26.59 33.25
CA PHE A 91 7.61 26.29 33.52
C PHE A 91 6.78 27.56 33.37
N GLY A 92 5.70 27.48 32.58
CA GLY A 92 4.83 28.60 32.26
C GLY A 92 4.73 28.83 30.76
N VAL A 93 4.22 29.99 30.38
CA VAL A 93 4.06 30.39 28.97
C VAL A 93 5.32 31.10 28.49
N SER A 94 6.00 30.51 27.51
CA SER A 94 7.10 31.12 26.78
C SER A 94 6.58 31.79 25.50
N THR A 95 6.62 33.12 25.44
CA THR A 95 6.26 33.91 24.26
C THR A 95 7.52 34.36 23.54
N VAL A 96 7.89 33.68 22.45
CA VAL A 96 9.11 33.93 21.69
C VAL A 96 8.79 34.77 20.46
N LYS A 97 9.26 36.02 20.46
CA LYS A 97 9.09 37.00 19.38
C LYS A 97 10.40 37.30 18.65
N ALA A 98 11.55 37.09 19.28
CA ALA A 98 12.87 37.23 18.66
C ALA A 98 13.92 36.44 19.46
N GLY A 99 15.08 36.21 18.84
CA GLY A 99 16.25 35.64 19.50
C GLY A 99 16.32 34.11 19.42
N ILE A 100 17.13 33.53 20.30
CA ILE A 100 17.47 32.09 20.30
C ILE A 100 17.13 31.50 21.67
N LEU A 101 16.35 30.43 21.70
CA LEU A 101 16.27 29.54 22.86
C LEU A 101 17.08 28.28 22.55
N THR A 102 17.95 27.86 23.48
CA THR A 102 18.77 26.67 23.26
C THR A 102 18.99 25.83 24.52
N ASN A 103 19.15 24.52 24.31
CA ASN A 103 19.53 23.54 25.35
C ASN A 103 18.63 23.60 26.59
N LEU A 104 17.33 23.76 26.41
CA LEU A 104 16.39 23.95 27.52
C LEU A 104 15.11 23.14 27.32
N THR A 105 14.36 22.97 28.41
CA THR A 105 13.03 22.36 28.36
C THR A 105 11.94 23.41 28.61
N LEU A 106 10.88 23.39 27.82
CA LEU A 106 9.66 24.18 28.03
C LEU A 106 8.53 23.28 28.52
N LYS A 107 7.85 23.70 29.59
CA LYS A 107 6.70 22.98 30.16
C LYS A 107 5.58 23.96 30.52
N PRO A 108 4.30 23.56 30.39
CA PRO A 108 3.22 24.33 30.99
C PRO A 108 3.39 24.33 32.51
N SER A 109 2.95 25.40 33.15
CA SER A 109 2.81 25.41 34.60
C SER A 109 1.64 24.51 35.02
N GLU A 110 1.76 23.84 36.17
CA GLU A 110 0.76 22.86 36.66
C GLU A 110 -0.62 23.49 36.91
N ASP A 111 -0.66 24.80 37.18
CA ASP A 111 -1.87 25.58 37.45
C ASP A 111 -2.60 26.07 36.19
N LYS A 112 -1.99 25.95 34.99
CA LYS A 112 -2.61 26.38 33.73
C LYS A 112 -3.59 25.33 33.23
N ALA A 113 -4.88 25.55 33.51
CA ALA A 113 -5.97 24.66 33.12
C ALA A 113 -6.08 24.40 31.60
N ASP A 114 -5.56 25.29 30.76
CA ASP A 114 -5.54 25.15 29.30
C ASP A 114 -4.25 24.53 28.75
N GLY A 115 -3.26 24.24 29.61
CA GLY A 115 -2.00 23.63 29.22
C GLY A 115 -1.12 24.53 28.34
N LYS A 116 -1.36 25.85 28.34
CA LYS A 116 -0.54 26.80 27.58
C LYS A 116 0.92 26.77 28.04
N LEU A 117 1.82 26.73 27.07
CA LEU A 117 3.26 26.68 27.31
C LEU A 117 4.10 27.46 26.29
N LEU A 118 3.62 27.64 25.05
CA LEU A 118 4.43 28.19 23.96
C LEU A 118 3.62 29.08 23.02
N THR A 119 4.16 30.26 22.73
CA THR A 119 3.69 31.13 21.65
C THR A 119 4.89 31.55 20.81
N LEU A 120 4.87 31.27 19.51
CA LEU A 120 5.96 31.58 18.57
C LEU A 120 5.54 32.63 17.55
N GLY A 121 6.43 33.57 17.27
CA GLY A 121 6.29 34.49 16.15
C GLY A 121 6.10 35.94 16.56
N SER A 122 6.12 36.81 15.55
CA SER A 122 5.98 38.25 15.73
C SER A 122 5.19 38.88 14.58
N GLY A 123 4.51 40.00 14.86
CA GLY A 123 3.90 40.84 13.82
C GLY A 123 4.93 41.70 13.06
N THR A 124 6.22 41.56 13.36
CA THR A 124 7.34 42.24 12.71
C THR A 124 8.35 41.22 12.19
N GLU A 125 9.09 41.60 11.13
CA GLU A 125 10.18 40.79 10.59
C GLU A 125 11.30 40.66 11.62
N THR A 126 11.46 39.46 12.16
CA THR A 126 12.40 39.09 13.23
C THR A 126 12.87 37.67 12.97
N SER A 127 13.95 37.24 13.63
CA SER A 127 14.39 35.85 13.59
C SER A 127 14.17 35.21 14.96
N ILE A 128 13.52 34.05 14.96
CA ILE A 128 13.30 33.21 16.13
C ILE A 128 13.96 31.87 15.87
N LYS A 129 14.81 31.41 16.79
CA LYS A 129 15.43 30.08 16.71
C LYS A 129 15.19 29.27 17.96
N LEU A 130 14.75 28.03 17.78
CA LEU A 130 14.78 27.00 18.81
C LEU A 130 15.84 25.96 18.40
N GLU A 131 16.87 25.81 19.22
CA GLU A 131 18.01 24.93 18.95
C GLU A 131 18.20 23.95 20.10
N ASN A 132 17.96 22.65 19.88
CA ASN A 132 18.06 21.65 20.95
C ASN A 132 17.14 21.97 22.15
N VAL A 133 15.89 22.33 21.85
CA VAL A 133 14.84 22.61 22.84
C VAL A 133 13.91 21.41 22.95
N THR A 134 13.57 21.02 24.17
CA THR A 134 12.50 20.05 24.43
C THR A 134 11.22 20.77 24.83
N VAL A 135 10.14 20.58 24.07
CA VAL A 135 8.81 21.11 24.35
C VAL A 135 7.96 19.96 24.87
N HIS A 136 7.61 20.00 26.17
CA HIS A 136 6.86 18.92 26.81
C HIS A 136 5.41 19.37 27.09
N TYR A 137 4.47 18.83 26.32
CA TYR A 137 3.05 19.14 26.37
C TYR A 137 2.32 18.43 27.53
N SER A 138 1.26 19.06 28.04
CA SER A 138 0.36 18.43 29.01
C SER A 138 -0.60 17.46 28.31
N VAL A 139 -0.80 16.28 28.89
CA VAL A 139 -1.83 15.30 28.47
C VAL A 139 -3.13 15.41 29.28
N GLN A 140 -3.13 16.23 30.33
CA GLN A 140 -4.29 16.44 31.21
C GLN A 140 -5.03 17.72 30.85
N ASN A 141 -4.29 18.81 30.60
CA ASN A 141 -4.83 20.13 30.28
C ASN A 141 -4.73 20.35 28.77
N ARG A 142 -5.84 20.13 28.05
CA ARG A 142 -5.85 19.96 26.60
C ARG A 142 -6.49 21.16 25.91
N SER A 143 -5.72 21.84 25.08
CA SER A 143 -6.19 22.93 24.25
C SER A 143 -5.41 22.97 22.95
N SER A 144 -6.10 23.23 21.83
CA SER A 144 -5.41 23.55 20.56
C SER A 144 -4.60 24.84 20.67
N GLY A 145 -4.89 25.68 21.67
CA GLY A 145 -4.15 26.88 22.03
C GLY A 145 -2.95 26.64 22.96
N GLY A 146 -2.60 25.38 23.28
CA GLY A 146 -1.51 25.08 24.22
C GLY A 146 -0.13 25.50 23.73
N ALA A 147 0.16 25.23 22.45
CA ALA A 147 1.28 25.78 21.71
C ALA A 147 0.79 26.35 20.38
N VAL A 148 1.07 27.63 20.12
CA VAL A 148 0.55 28.33 18.93
C VAL A 148 1.60 29.19 18.28
N THR A 149 1.41 29.51 16.99
CA THR A 149 2.02 30.68 16.38
C THR A 149 1.15 31.92 16.60
N VAL A 150 1.74 33.11 16.51
CA VAL A 150 0.96 34.36 16.47
C VAL A 150 0.26 34.50 15.11
N SER A 151 -0.95 35.05 15.10
CA SER A 151 -1.65 35.44 13.86
C SER A 151 -0.91 36.60 13.18
N GLY A 152 -0.77 36.49 11.85
CA GLY A 152 -0.01 37.43 11.03
C GLY A 152 1.49 37.35 11.27
N ASN A 153 2.03 36.16 11.56
CA ASN A 153 3.46 35.98 11.80
C ASN A 153 4.30 36.45 10.59
N LYS A 154 5.18 37.42 10.83
CA LYS A 154 6.20 37.92 9.89
C LYS A 154 7.62 37.49 10.26
N ALA A 155 7.78 36.75 11.34
CA ALA A 155 9.10 36.27 11.76
C ALA A 155 9.52 35.03 10.95
N ASP A 156 10.82 34.88 10.76
CA ASP A 156 11.44 33.63 10.35
C ASP A 156 11.66 32.76 11.60
N ILE A 157 10.85 31.72 11.73
CA ILE A 157 10.92 30.77 12.84
C ILE A 157 11.69 29.54 12.36
N ILE A 158 12.85 29.29 12.96
CA ILE A 158 13.69 28.12 12.66
C ILE A 158 13.70 27.23 13.91
N VAL A 159 13.24 26.00 13.75
CA VAL A 159 13.20 24.99 14.80
C VAL A 159 14.11 23.85 14.37
N ASN A 160 15.22 23.69 15.08
CA ASN A 160 16.25 22.73 14.71
C ASN A 160 16.63 21.84 15.89
N ASN A 161 16.72 20.53 15.63
CA ASN A 161 17.11 19.52 16.61
C ASN A 161 16.26 19.56 17.90
N CYS A 162 14.98 19.87 17.80
CA CYS A 162 14.07 19.98 18.94
C CYS A 162 13.21 18.72 19.11
N HIS A 163 12.76 18.51 20.35
CA HIS A 163 11.89 17.39 20.72
C HIS A 163 10.53 17.90 21.20
N PHE A 164 9.45 17.46 20.57
CA PHE A 164 8.07 17.81 20.89
C PHE A 164 7.39 16.59 21.48
N ILE A 165 7.26 16.54 22.80
CA ILE A 165 6.92 15.32 23.52
C ILE A 165 5.75 15.46 24.48
N ASN A 166 5.05 14.35 24.72
CA ASN A 166 4.19 14.22 25.88
C ASN A 166 4.25 12.78 26.41
N THR A 167 3.89 12.60 27.69
CA THR A 167 3.97 11.28 28.34
C THR A 167 2.58 10.85 28.81
N PRO A 168 1.81 10.13 27.97
CA PRO A 168 0.49 9.64 28.36
C PRO A 168 0.63 8.48 29.34
N ASN A 169 -0.18 8.47 30.39
CA ASN A 169 -0.35 7.33 31.27
C ASN A 169 -1.57 6.50 30.83
N ASN A 170 -1.50 5.95 29.63
CA ASN A 170 -2.59 5.17 29.02
C ASN A 170 -2.41 3.65 29.19
N GLY A 171 -1.34 3.18 29.84
CA GLY A 171 -1.08 1.75 30.01
C GLY A 171 -0.93 0.98 28.69
N GLY A 172 -0.58 1.66 27.59
CA GLY A 172 -0.51 1.06 26.26
C GLY A 172 -1.83 1.00 25.50
N VAL A 173 -2.93 1.56 26.04
CA VAL A 173 -4.17 1.73 25.28
C VAL A 173 -3.92 2.70 24.12
N THR A 174 -4.40 2.34 22.94
CA THR A 174 -4.17 3.12 21.70
C THR A 174 -5.45 3.66 21.07
N VAL A 175 -6.62 3.19 21.50
CA VAL A 175 -7.93 3.59 20.99
C VAL A 175 -8.67 4.34 22.09
N ASP A 176 -9.35 5.43 21.72
CA ASP A 176 -10.10 6.29 22.64
C ASP A 176 -9.28 6.66 23.87
N VAL A 177 -8.01 7.02 23.64
CA VAL A 177 -7.09 7.32 24.72
C VAL A 177 -7.57 8.59 25.43
N PRO A 178 -7.71 8.57 26.77
CA PRO A 178 -8.10 9.75 27.50
C PRO A 178 -6.96 10.75 27.54
N GLU A 179 -5.71 10.34 27.79
CA GLU A 179 -4.57 11.25 27.95
C GLU A 179 -3.86 11.55 26.63
N TRP A 180 -3.93 12.80 26.17
CA TRP A 180 -3.36 13.24 24.89
C TRP A 180 -3.18 14.76 24.87
N SER A 181 -2.43 15.28 23.88
CA SER A 181 -2.30 16.73 23.66
C SER A 181 -2.46 17.13 22.19
N TYR A 182 -2.69 18.42 21.94
CA TYR A 182 -2.35 19.02 20.64
C TYR A 182 -0.86 19.35 20.63
N GLY A 183 -0.27 19.35 19.44
CA GLY A 183 1.07 19.87 19.19
C GLY A 183 1.05 21.37 18.91
N LEU A 184 1.73 21.81 17.85
CA LEU A 184 1.77 23.22 17.45
C LEU A 184 0.61 23.55 16.50
N PHE A 185 -0.20 24.54 16.88
CA PHE A 185 -1.21 25.13 16.00
C PHE A 185 -0.63 26.35 15.26
N VAL A 186 -0.63 26.29 13.94
CA VAL A 186 -0.18 27.39 13.07
C VAL A 186 -1.37 28.33 12.85
N ASN A 187 -1.34 29.46 13.54
CA ASN A 187 -2.38 30.47 13.48
C ASN A 187 -1.99 31.51 12.43
N GLU A 188 -2.49 31.38 11.20
CA GLU A 188 -2.41 32.38 10.10
C GLU A 188 -1.03 33.04 9.89
N GLN A 189 -0.25 32.56 8.92
CA GLN A 189 1.01 33.22 8.54
C GLN A 189 0.82 34.42 7.63
N ASP A 190 1.67 35.45 7.82
CA ASP A 190 1.88 36.49 6.81
C ASP A 190 2.88 35.99 5.75
N SER A 191 2.75 36.48 4.52
CA SER A 191 3.64 36.14 3.40
C SER A 191 5.12 36.48 3.63
N ALA A 192 5.43 37.43 4.53
CA ALA A 192 6.79 37.82 4.88
C ALA A 192 7.47 36.84 5.85
N GLY A 193 6.68 36.06 6.61
CA GLY A 193 7.21 35.11 7.58
C GLY A 193 7.46 33.72 7.00
N SER A 194 8.15 32.89 7.79
CA SER A 194 8.37 31.49 7.47
C SER A 194 8.48 30.63 8.73
N ILE A 195 8.20 29.33 8.58
CA ILE A 195 8.45 28.34 9.62
C ILE A 195 9.21 27.17 9.01
N THR A 196 10.36 26.84 9.60
CA THR A 196 11.22 25.74 9.17
C THR A 196 11.47 24.79 10.33
N PHE A 197 11.13 23.52 10.14
CA PHE A 197 11.49 22.41 11.03
C PHE A 197 12.58 21.56 10.38
N THR A 198 13.75 21.48 10.99
CA THR A 198 14.85 20.58 10.60
C THR A 198 15.27 19.66 11.75
N ASN A 199 15.43 18.36 11.47
CA ASN A 199 16.00 17.40 12.43
C ASN A 199 15.20 17.29 13.74
N ASN A 200 13.89 17.53 13.72
CA ASN A 200 13.05 17.51 14.91
C ASN A 200 12.37 16.16 15.12
N GLU A 201 12.03 15.84 16.36
CA GLU A 201 11.22 14.68 16.70
C GLU A 201 9.92 15.10 17.41
N PHE A 202 8.79 14.62 16.92
CA PHE A 202 7.51 14.63 17.62
C PHE A 202 7.22 13.22 18.13
N ASN A 203 6.99 13.06 19.43
CA ASN A 203 6.83 11.74 20.05
C ASN A 203 5.92 11.77 21.27
N GLY A 204 4.76 11.11 21.19
CA GLY A 204 3.80 11.07 22.30
C GLY A 204 2.42 10.59 21.88
N ALA A 205 1.39 10.88 22.68
CA ALA A 205 -0.03 10.75 22.33
C ALA A 205 -0.57 12.09 21.84
N PHE A 206 -0.56 12.31 20.53
CA PHE A 206 -1.04 13.54 19.94
C PHE A 206 -2.38 13.34 19.24
N ARG A 207 -3.32 14.25 19.47
CA ARG A 207 -4.53 14.35 18.64
C ARG A 207 -4.20 14.94 17.27
N THR A 208 -3.47 16.05 17.26
CA THR A 208 -2.91 16.65 16.04
C THR A 208 -1.56 17.24 16.35
N MET A 209 -0.49 16.80 15.67
CA MET A 209 0.87 17.29 15.93
C MET A 209 1.11 18.68 15.33
N LEU A 210 0.76 18.87 14.06
CA LEU A 210 0.89 20.13 13.35
C LEU A 210 -0.45 20.52 12.74
N ALA A 211 -1.16 21.40 13.44
CA ALA A 211 -2.49 21.84 13.02
C ALA A 211 -2.42 23.13 12.21
N ASN A 212 -3.26 23.22 11.18
CA ASN A 212 -3.49 24.43 10.37
C ASN A 212 -2.23 25.00 9.68
N VAL A 213 -1.31 24.10 9.27
CA VAL A 213 -0.08 24.43 8.54
C VAL A 213 -0.38 25.33 7.34
N SER A 214 0.32 26.46 7.24
CA SER A 214 0.04 27.53 6.27
C SER A 214 1.27 28.38 5.99
N GLY A 215 1.18 29.24 4.97
CA GLY A 215 2.24 30.16 4.55
C GLY A 215 3.48 29.45 4.00
N ASN A 216 4.66 29.99 4.28
CA ASN A 216 5.93 29.38 3.91
C ASN A 216 6.34 28.39 5.00
N PHE A 217 6.14 27.10 4.75
CA PHE A 217 6.33 26.07 5.76
C PHE A 217 7.19 24.92 5.21
N LEU A 218 8.32 24.68 5.88
CA LEU A 218 9.25 23.61 5.53
C LEU A 218 9.38 22.61 6.69
N ILE A 219 9.23 21.32 6.38
CA ILE A 219 9.57 20.20 7.25
C ILE A 219 10.63 19.37 6.52
N GLU A 220 11.80 19.22 7.12
CA GLU A 220 12.90 18.45 6.57
C GLU A 220 13.56 17.58 7.63
N ASN A 221 13.82 16.32 7.27
CA ASN A 221 14.53 15.37 8.14
C ASN A 221 13.94 15.26 9.56
N CYS A 222 12.61 15.34 9.67
CA CYS A 222 11.92 15.24 10.95
C CYS A 222 11.35 13.83 11.15
N LYS A 223 11.12 13.44 12.41
CA LYS A 223 10.48 12.18 12.79
C LYS A 223 9.19 12.46 13.55
N PHE A 224 8.09 11.88 13.11
CA PHE A 224 6.78 11.97 13.76
C PHE A 224 6.39 10.58 14.27
N ILE A 225 6.12 10.46 15.56
CA ILE A 225 5.78 9.19 16.22
C ILE A 225 4.55 9.40 17.07
N ASN A 226 3.50 8.62 16.82
CA ASN A 226 2.32 8.63 17.67
C ASN A 226 2.13 7.30 18.39
N SER A 227 1.85 7.40 19.68
CA SER A 227 1.61 6.23 20.53
C SER A 227 0.15 5.78 20.50
N VAL A 228 -0.74 6.57 19.88
CA VAL A 228 -2.19 6.36 19.87
C VAL A 228 -2.75 6.40 18.45
N TYR A 229 -3.74 5.56 18.20
CA TYR A 229 -4.54 5.55 16.98
C TYR A 229 -5.68 6.57 17.07
N SER A 230 -6.42 6.56 18.18
CA SER A 230 -7.52 7.49 18.42
C SER A 230 -7.58 7.96 19.87
N VAL A 231 -8.23 9.08 20.07
CA VAL A 231 -8.37 9.77 21.35
C VAL A 231 -9.83 10.05 21.67
N VAL A 232 -10.18 10.09 22.96
CA VAL A 232 -11.53 10.55 23.35
C VAL A 232 -11.78 11.97 22.84
N ASN A 233 -13.01 12.23 22.41
CA ASN A 233 -13.42 13.54 21.91
C ASN A 233 -12.99 14.66 22.88
N GLY A 234 -12.25 15.62 22.33
CA GLY A 234 -11.84 16.84 23.03
C GLY A 234 -12.92 17.92 23.03
N PRO A 235 -12.64 19.07 23.67
CA PRO A 235 -13.57 20.20 23.80
C PRO A 235 -13.88 20.95 22.49
N THR A 236 -13.33 20.52 21.35
CA THR A 236 -13.40 21.22 20.06
C THR A 236 -14.12 20.37 19.01
N SER A 237 -15.08 20.96 18.30
CA SER A 237 -15.75 20.37 17.14
C SER A 237 -14.83 20.33 15.91
N GLY A 238 -14.87 19.26 15.11
CA GLY A 238 -14.46 19.33 13.70
C GLY A 238 -13.44 18.31 13.18
N SER A 239 -12.86 17.45 14.03
CA SER A 239 -12.14 16.26 13.55
C SER A 239 -12.58 15.03 14.34
N GLY A 240 -12.50 13.85 13.72
CA GLY A 240 -12.84 12.57 14.35
C GLY A 240 -12.00 12.29 15.60
N SER A 241 -12.19 11.10 16.16
CA SER A 241 -11.36 10.63 17.27
C SER A 241 -9.96 10.20 16.79
N GLU A 242 -9.75 9.92 15.50
CA GLU A 242 -8.44 9.49 15.00
C GLU A 242 -7.36 10.56 15.17
N ALA A 243 -6.16 10.10 15.48
CA ALA A 243 -4.97 10.94 15.54
C ALA A 243 -4.58 11.42 14.14
N THR A 244 -4.09 12.65 14.06
CA THR A 244 -3.64 13.31 12.83
C THR A 244 -2.21 13.80 13.01
N THR A 245 -1.38 13.70 11.98
CA THR A 245 -0.04 14.30 12.01
C THR A 245 -0.10 15.75 11.56
N ILE A 246 -0.57 15.98 10.33
CA ILE A 246 -0.56 17.28 9.66
C ILE A 246 -1.97 17.63 9.18
N THR A 247 -2.43 18.83 9.51
CA THR A 247 -3.56 19.46 8.81
C THR A 247 -3.10 20.78 8.19
N THR A 248 -3.45 21.02 6.93
CA THR A 248 -3.16 22.32 6.30
C THR A 248 -4.34 23.27 6.45
N SER A 249 -4.06 24.58 6.39
CA SER A 249 -5.12 25.59 6.26
C SER A 249 -5.71 25.56 4.83
N SER A 250 -6.87 26.20 4.67
CA SER A 250 -7.44 26.53 3.36
C SER A 250 -7.07 27.95 2.89
N ALA A 251 -6.05 28.57 3.50
CA ALA A 251 -5.63 29.92 3.14
C ALA A 251 -5.07 29.95 1.70
N ALA A 252 -5.15 31.12 1.06
CA ALA A 252 -4.47 31.37 -0.20
C ALA A 252 -2.96 31.51 0.03
N ASN A 253 -2.15 31.17 -0.98
CA ASN A 253 -0.68 31.34 -0.99
C ASN A 253 0.09 30.49 0.03
N ASN A 254 -0.28 29.22 0.19
CA ASN A 254 0.51 28.28 0.96
C ASN A 254 1.65 27.69 0.10
N ASN A 255 2.87 27.69 0.65
CA ASN A 255 4.04 27.01 0.11
C ASN A 255 4.54 26.00 1.16
N ILE A 256 3.91 24.83 1.17
CA ILE A 256 4.16 23.77 2.16
C ILE A 256 5.01 22.69 1.51
N VAL A 257 6.17 22.43 2.10
CA VAL A 257 7.11 21.39 1.64
C VAL A 257 7.44 20.47 2.81
N VAL A 258 7.24 19.17 2.60
CA VAL A 258 7.55 18.11 3.56
C VAL A 258 8.46 17.12 2.87
N LYS A 259 9.71 17.03 3.33
CA LYS A 259 10.70 16.17 2.67
C LYS A 259 11.57 15.39 3.62
N THR A 260 12.04 14.25 3.13
CA THR A 260 13.06 13.42 3.80
C THR A 260 12.72 13.07 5.25
N SER A 261 11.44 13.02 5.59
CA SER A 261 10.95 12.83 6.97
C SER A 261 10.33 11.45 7.15
N VAL A 262 10.26 10.99 8.40
CA VAL A 262 9.70 9.69 8.79
C VAL A 262 8.42 9.90 9.59
N PHE A 263 7.35 9.26 9.15
CA PHE A 263 6.05 9.20 9.83
C PHE A 263 5.87 7.78 10.34
N ASP A 264 6.06 7.57 11.63
CA ASP A 264 5.97 6.26 12.30
C ASP A 264 4.68 6.22 13.11
N ASN A 265 3.65 5.62 12.50
CA ASN A 265 2.30 5.49 13.02
C ASN A 265 1.78 6.85 13.52
N ALA A 266 2.09 7.90 12.76
CA ALA A 266 2.06 9.29 13.22
C ALA A 266 0.64 9.88 13.32
N GLY A 267 -0.33 9.23 12.67
CA GLY A 267 -1.68 9.75 12.46
C GLY A 267 -1.94 10.14 11.01
N ALA A 268 -3.22 10.32 10.68
CA ALA A 268 -3.69 10.72 9.36
C ALA A 268 -3.12 12.06 8.88
N ILE A 269 -3.24 12.35 7.59
CA ILE A 269 -2.90 13.65 6.98
C ILE A 269 -4.14 14.22 6.32
N TYR A 270 -4.42 15.50 6.58
CA TYR A 270 -5.54 16.21 5.96
C TYR A 270 -5.09 17.49 5.25
N LEU A 271 -5.24 17.50 3.93
CA LEU A 271 -4.82 18.57 3.05
C LEU A 271 -6.03 19.36 2.55
N GLN A 272 -6.03 20.65 2.87
CA GLN A 272 -7.02 21.65 2.43
C GLN A 272 -6.45 22.62 1.39
N THR A 273 -5.15 22.51 1.10
CA THR A 273 -4.38 23.32 0.17
C THR A 273 -3.30 22.46 -0.46
N GLN A 274 -2.56 23.01 -1.43
CA GLN A 274 -1.47 22.25 -2.03
C GLN A 274 -0.26 22.15 -1.10
N ALA A 275 0.36 20.96 -1.10
CA ALA A 275 1.58 20.66 -0.35
C ALA A 275 2.44 19.66 -1.13
N ASN A 276 3.76 19.82 -1.07
CA ASN A 276 4.71 18.93 -1.74
C ASN A 276 5.30 17.94 -0.73
N PHE A 277 5.03 16.64 -0.93
CA PHE A 277 5.59 15.55 -0.14
C PHE A 277 6.60 14.77 -0.97
N THR A 278 7.88 14.78 -0.58
CA THR A 278 8.92 14.13 -1.36
C THR A 278 10.05 13.51 -0.52
N GLY A 279 10.44 12.29 -0.83
CA GLY A 279 11.45 11.51 -0.12
C GLY A 279 11.05 11.09 1.30
N ASN A 280 9.77 11.14 1.66
CA ASN A 280 9.32 10.74 3.00
C ASN A 280 9.07 9.24 3.11
N THR A 281 9.11 8.72 4.33
CA THR A 281 8.72 7.34 4.66
C THR A 281 7.50 7.35 5.59
N PHE A 282 6.41 6.71 5.17
CA PHE A 282 5.19 6.51 5.94
C PHE A 282 5.11 5.07 6.43
N GLN A 283 5.34 4.85 7.72
CA GLN A 283 5.25 3.55 8.39
C GLN A 283 3.96 3.52 9.19
N ASN A 284 3.02 2.67 8.81
CA ASN A 284 1.69 2.56 9.43
C ASN A 284 1.38 1.09 9.74
N ASP A 285 2.37 0.35 10.24
CA ASP A 285 2.29 -1.09 10.51
C ASP A 285 1.57 -1.44 11.81
N LYS A 286 1.40 -0.47 12.71
CA LYS A 286 0.68 -0.63 13.98
C LYS A 286 -0.74 -0.09 13.91
N PHE A 287 -0.93 1.01 13.20
CA PHE A 287 -2.20 1.71 13.07
C PHE A 287 -2.48 2.01 11.61
N GLU A 288 -3.69 1.70 11.17
CA GLU A 288 -4.13 2.17 9.88
C GLU A 288 -4.36 3.69 9.92
N HIS A 289 -3.93 4.39 8.88
CA HIS A 289 -4.12 5.83 8.77
C HIS A 289 -4.48 6.20 7.34
N TYR A 290 -5.12 7.36 7.18
CA TYR A 290 -5.55 7.86 5.89
C TYR A 290 -4.82 9.13 5.46
N ILE A 291 -4.79 9.35 4.15
CA ILE A 291 -4.47 10.65 3.54
C ILE A 291 -5.76 11.19 2.95
N GLN A 292 -6.16 12.39 3.38
CA GLN A 292 -7.33 13.07 2.88
C GLN A 292 -6.96 14.35 2.13
N ALA A 293 -7.47 14.50 0.92
CA ALA A 293 -7.30 15.67 0.09
C ALA A 293 -8.66 16.32 -0.20
N LYS A 294 -8.77 17.63 0.07
CA LYS A 294 -10.00 18.37 -0.20
C LYS A 294 -10.18 18.59 -1.70
N GLY A 295 -11.34 18.21 -2.24
CA GLY A 295 -11.68 18.40 -3.66
C GLY A 295 -11.61 19.84 -4.17
N SER A 296 -11.72 20.84 -3.29
CA SER A 296 -11.58 22.26 -3.68
C SER A 296 -10.15 22.69 -4.03
N ILE A 297 -9.14 21.82 -3.84
CA ILE A 297 -7.76 22.07 -4.28
C ILE A 297 -7.68 22.07 -5.81
N GLY A 298 -8.48 21.22 -6.49
CA GLY A 298 -8.70 21.25 -7.94
C GLY A 298 -7.49 20.85 -8.80
N GLN A 299 -6.51 20.17 -8.21
CA GLN A 299 -5.32 19.66 -8.89
C GLN A 299 -4.73 18.48 -8.14
N PRO A 300 -3.98 17.58 -8.80
CA PRO A 300 -3.35 16.43 -8.15
C PRO A 300 -2.39 16.81 -7.01
N ILE A 301 -2.35 15.97 -5.97
CA ILE A 301 -1.36 16.03 -4.90
C ILE A 301 -0.37 14.88 -5.07
N ASP A 302 0.89 15.23 -5.27
CA ASP A 302 1.93 14.28 -5.61
C ASP A 302 2.56 13.65 -4.36
N PHE A 303 2.35 12.35 -4.19
CA PHE A 303 3.05 11.50 -3.22
C PHE A 303 3.93 10.43 -3.90
N THR A 304 4.13 10.49 -5.22
CA THR A 304 4.81 9.45 -6.01
C THR A 304 6.26 9.18 -5.57
N ASN A 305 6.97 10.21 -5.08
CA ASN A 305 8.33 10.07 -4.57
C ASN A 305 8.35 9.85 -3.04
N ASN A 306 7.52 8.95 -2.51
CA ASN A 306 7.54 8.60 -1.08
C ASN A 306 7.50 7.07 -0.91
N THR A 307 7.89 6.59 0.26
CA THR A 307 7.84 5.17 0.60
C THR A 307 6.72 4.91 1.60
N PHE A 308 5.88 3.91 1.34
CA PHE A 308 4.80 3.50 2.22
C PHE A 308 5.07 2.09 2.74
N GLN A 309 4.95 1.90 4.06
CA GLN A 309 5.22 0.66 4.78
C GLN A 309 4.02 0.39 5.69
N GLN A 310 2.95 -0.21 5.15
CA GLN A 310 1.69 -0.39 5.88
C GLN A 310 1.64 -1.70 6.68
N GLY A 311 2.58 -2.63 6.47
CA GLY A 311 2.50 -3.96 7.08
C GLY A 311 1.26 -4.71 6.60
N ASP A 312 0.41 -5.15 7.54
CA ASP A 312 -0.87 -5.81 7.26
C ASP A 312 -2.04 -4.79 7.12
N ASN A 313 -1.82 -3.51 7.39
CA ASN A 313 -2.85 -2.46 7.29
C ASN A 313 -2.98 -1.96 5.85
N ASP A 314 -4.10 -1.31 5.55
CA ASP A 314 -4.32 -0.66 4.26
C ASP A 314 -3.90 0.82 4.28
N LEU A 315 -3.42 1.32 3.13
CA LEU A 315 -3.29 2.76 2.92
C LEU A 315 -4.63 3.29 2.45
N VAL A 316 -5.34 4.04 3.30
CA VAL A 316 -6.65 4.60 2.94
C VAL A 316 -6.48 6.00 2.33
N ILE A 317 -7.09 6.22 1.16
CA ILE A 317 -7.07 7.52 0.47
C ILE A 317 -8.49 8.07 0.38
N ILE A 318 -8.62 9.35 0.75
CA ILE A 318 -9.87 10.10 0.76
C ILE A 318 -9.71 11.30 -0.17
N ASP A 319 -9.95 11.11 -1.46
CA ASP A 319 -9.74 12.09 -2.51
C ASP A 319 -10.83 12.03 -3.59
N VAL A 320 -10.78 12.93 -4.56
CA VAL A 320 -11.78 13.00 -5.64
C VAL A 320 -11.05 13.16 -6.96
N ALA A 321 -11.70 12.83 -8.08
CA ALA A 321 -11.10 12.95 -9.41
C ALA A 321 -10.59 14.36 -9.74
N ALA A 322 -11.16 15.41 -9.13
CA ALA A 322 -10.67 16.78 -9.28
C ALA A 322 -9.38 17.10 -8.50
N THR A 323 -9.05 16.31 -7.46
CA THR A 323 -7.85 16.44 -6.62
C THR A 323 -7.35 15.03 -6.26
N PRO A 324 -6.83 14.24 -7.21
CA PRO A 324 -6.36 12.90 -6.90
C PRO A 324 -5.05 12.95 -6.11
N VAL A 325 -4.89 12.03 -5.17
CA VAL A 325 -3.61 11.76 -4.51
C VAL A 325 -2.87 10.74 -5.38
N LEU A 326 -1.74 11.15 -5.94
CA LEU A 326 -0.90 10.30 -6.79
C LEU A 326 0.07 9.52 -5.91
N LEU A 327 0.06 8.19 -6.04
CA LEU A 327 0.90 7.29 -5.25
C LEU A 327 2.03 6.69 -6.08
N PRO A 328 3.09 6.14 -5.45
CA PRO A 328 4.10 5.37 -6.17
C PRO A 328 3.47 4.25 -7.00
N VAL A 329 4.06 3.96 -8.16
CA VAL A 329 3.60 2.86 -9.02
C VAL A 329 3.56 1.56 -8.23
N GLY A 330 2.44 0.83 -8.33
CA GLY A 330 2.25 -0.43 -7.61
C GLY A 330 1.93 -0.30 -6.12
N GLN A 331 1.91 0.91 -5.54
CA GLN A 331 1.44 1.10 -4.18
C GLN A 331 -0.09 0.96 -4.14
N THR A 332 -0.56 -0.15 -3.55
CA THR A 332 -2.00 -0.37 -3.31
C THR A 332 -2.52 0.60 -2.25
N ALA A 333 -3.74 1.08 -2.48
CA ALA A 333 -4.51 1.87 -1.55
C ALA A 333 -6.00 1.49 -1.60
N VAL A 334 -6.76 1.90 -0.59
CA VAL A 334 -8.22 1.81 -0.56
C VAL A 334 -8.83 3.14 -0.97
N ASN A 335 -9.78 3.06 -1.90
CA ASN A 335 -10.61 4.18 -2.32
C ASN A 335 -11.80 4.36 -1.37
N TYR A 336 -11.64 5.26 -0.40
CA TYR A 336 -12.59 5.41 0.69
C TYR A 336 -13.96 5.92 0.23
N TRP A 337 -14.01 6.86 -0.73
CA TRP A 337 -15.29 7.45 -1.12
C TRP A 337 -16.19 6.49 -1.88
N ILE A 338 -15.62 5.60 -2.72
CA ILE A 338 -16.44 4.58 -3.37
C ILE A 338 -17.09 3.66 -2.33
N TRP A 339 -16.33 3.23 -1.32
CA TRP A 339 -16.90 2.49 -0.18
C TRP A 339 -17.95 3.33 0.55
N ALA A 340 -17.62 4.55 0.97
CA ALA A 340 -18.49 5.39 1.80
C ALA A 340 -19.82 5.76 1.10
N ASP A 341 -19.80 5.93 -0.22
CA ASP A 341 -20.99 6.25 -1.02
C ASP A 341 -21.76 5.00 -1.49
N THR A 342 -21.21 3.80 -1.28
CA THR A 342 -21.93 2.54 -1.53
C THR A 342 -23.19 2.50 -0.66
N PRO A 343 -24.38 2.14 -1.23
CA PRO A 343 -25.62 2.10 -0.48
C PRO A 343 -25.51 1.23 0.77
N ALA A 344 -25.95 1.75 1.91
CA ALA A 344 -25.69 1.16 3.23
C ALA A 344 -26.28 -0.25 3.42
N ASP A 345 -27.27 -0.64 2.62
CA ASP A 345 -27.90 -1.96 2.64
C ASP A 345 -27.07 -3.05 1.93
N VAL A 346 -26.15 -2.65 1.04
CA VAL A 346 -25.25 -3.57 0.32
C VAL A 346 -23.77 -3.33 0.62
N ARG A 347 -23.43 -2.20 1.24
CA ARG A 347 -22.04 -1.82 1.55
C ARG A 347 -21.38 -2.86 2.47
N PRO A 348 -20.22 -3.41 2.09
CA PRO A 348 -19.42 -4.24 2.99
C PRO A 348 -19.01 -3.47 4.24
N ASP A 349 -18.97 -4.15 5.40
CA ASP A 349 -18.47 -3.54 6.65
C ASP A 349 -16.99 -3.12 6.52
N ASP A 350 -16.23 -3.87 5.71
CA ASP A 350 -14.81 -3.67 5.47
C ASP A 350 -14.58 -2.87 4.17
N TYR A 351 -13.86 -1.74 4.26
CA TYR A 351 -13.50 -0.94 3.09
C TYR A 351 -12.35 -1.55 2.27
N SER A 352 -11.67 -2.56 2.80
CA SER A 352 -10.56 -3.27 2.12
C SER A 352 -11.00 -3.91 0.80
N ASP A 353 -12.30 -3.95 0.52
CA ASP A 353 -12.81 -4.42 -0.75
C ASP A 353 -12.60 -3.48 -1.94
N TYR A 354 -12.27 -2.21 -1.67
CA TYR A 354 -12.22 -1.13 -2.65
C TYR A 354 -10.78 -0.72 -2.96
N LYS A 355 -9.94 -1.70 -3.33
CA LYS A 355 -8.52 -1.47 -3.60
C LYS A 355 -8.24 -0.94 -5.00
N TYR A 356 -7.19 -0.14 -5.13
CA TYR A 356 -6.66 0.33 -6.40
C TYR A 356 -5.16 0.64 -6.32
N MET A 357 -4.51 0.80 -7.47
CA MET A 357 -3.11 1.25 -7.59
C MET A 357 -2.86 1.96 -8.91
N TYR A 358 -1.87 2.86 -8.94
CA TYR A 358 -1.42 3.50 -10.17
C TYR A 358 -0.40 2.63 -10.92
N ASN A 359 -0.52 2.63 -12.24
CA ASN A 359 0.37 1.95 -13.18
C ASN A 359 1.48 2.90 -13.69
N GLU A 360 2.48 2.35 -14.39
CA GLU A 360 3.60 3.15 -14.94
C GLU A 360 3.16 4.21 -15.96
N ASP A 361 2.06 3.95 -16.67
CA ASP A 361 1.48 4.84 -17.68
C ASP A 361 0.52 5.90 -17.09
N GLY A 362 0.30 5.87 -15.77
CA GLY A 362 -0.60 6.77 -15.05
C GLY A 362 -2.06 6.31 -15.00
N ASN A 363 -2.44 5.23 -15.70
CA ASN A 363 -3.75 4.62 -15.57
C ASN A 363 -3.86 3.88 -14.22
N ILE A 364 -5.08 3.50 -13.85
CA ILE A 364 -5.38 2.86 -12.57
C ILE A 364 -5.74 1.39 -12.79
N THR A 365 -5.22 0.54 -11.91
CA THR A 365 -5.71 -0.83 -11.73
C THR A 365 -6.61 -0.86 -10.50
N PHE A 366 -7.88 -1.17 -10.69
CA PHE A 366 -8.87 -1.39 -9.64
C PHE A 366 -8.93 -2.88 -9.27
N MET A 367 -9.00 -3.19 -7.98
CA MET A 367 -8.81 -4.55 -7.45
C MET A 367 -9.98 -4.93 -6.51
N PRO A 368 -11.21 -5.08 -7.02
CA PRO A 368 -12.37 -5.38 -6.20
C PRO A 368 -12.25 -6.72 -5.47
N GLN A 369 -12.67 -6.75 -4.21
CA GLN A 369 -12.64 -7.97 -3.39
C GLN A 369 -14.02 -8.55 -3.10
N SER A 370 -15.08 -7.94 -3.63
CA SER A 370 -16.46 -8.43 -3.60
C SER A 370 -17.24 -7.95 -4.83
N ASP A 371 -18.34 -8.65 -5.13
CA ASP A 371 -19.26 -8.31 -6.22
C ASP A 371 -19.76 -6.87 -6.12
N VAL A 372 -20.05 -6.43 -4.88
CA VAL A 372 -20.50 -5.06 -4.60
C VAL A 372 -19.41 -4.05 -4.97
N ALA A 373 -18.17 -4.26 -4.53
CA ALA A 373 -17.08 -3.34 -4.86
C ALA A 373 -16.82 -3.28 -6.37
N LEU A 374 -16.87 -4.43 -7.06
CA LEU A 374 -16.75 -4.51 -8.52
C LEU A 374 -17.77 -3.60 -9.21
N GLU A 375 -19.04 -3.69 -8.84
CA GLU A 375 -20.10 -2.87 -9.45
C GLU A 375 -19.94 -1.37 -9.11
N GLN A 376 -19.59 -1.06 -7.86
CA GLN A 376 -19.50 0.33 -7.38
C GLN A 376 -18.33 1.10 -7.99
N PHE A 377 -17.28 0.42 -8.41
CA PHE A 377 -16.20 1.06 -9.17
C PHE A 377 -16.66 1.65 -10.51
N PHE A 378 -17.81 1.23 -11.04
CA PHE A 378 -18.40 1.78 -12.27
C PHE A 378 -19.62 2.70 -12.03
N SER A 379 -20.41 2.48 -10.97
CA SER A 379 -21.77 3.04 -10.87
C SER A 379 -21.90 4.46 -10.28
N GLN A 380 -20.84 5.04 -9.74
CA GLN A 380 -20.85 6.30 -8.96
C GLN A 380 -20.33 7.56 -9.71
N LYS A 381 -20.39 7.62 -11.05
CA LYS A 381 -19.80 8.73 -11.87
C LYS A 381 -20.28 10.14 -11.52
N GLY A 382 -21.45 10.26 -10.88
CA GLY A 382 -22.02 11.54 -10.44
C GLY A 382 -21.41 12.15 -9.18
N ASN A 383 -20.62 11.40 -8.41
CA ASN A 383 -20.18 11.82 -7.07
C ASN A 383 -18.81 12.52 -7.06
N GLY A 384 -18.09 12.52 -8.18
CA GLY A 384 -16.71 13.04 -8.27
C GLY A 384 -15.66 12.06 -7.75
N ASN A 385 -16.04 10.82 -7.44
CA ASN A 385 -15.15 9.77 -6.98
C ASN A 385 -14.23 9.30 -8.10
N ILE A 386 -13.05 8.78 -7.76
CA ILE A 386 -12.15 8.11 -8.70
C ILE A 386 -12.72 6.73 -9.02
N GLN A 387 -12.88 6.43 -10.30
CA GLN A 387 -13.58 5.25 -10.81
C GLN A 387 -12.90 4.71 -12.06
N VAL A 388 -13.32 3.51 -12.48
CA VAL A 388 -12.81 2.93 -13.74
C VAL A 388 -13.18 3.86 -14.90
N ASP A 389 -12.15 4.31 -15.60
CA ASP A 389 -12.25 5.15 -16.78
C ASP A 389 -11.48 4.55 -17.96
N ASN A 390 -11.33 5.33 -19.03
CA ASN A 390 -10.66 4.91 -20.25
C ASN A 390 -9.20 4.47 -20.02
N ASN A 391 -8.86 3.28 -20.49
CA ASN A 391 -7.56 2.58 -20.37
C ASN A 391 -7.23 2.02 -18.98
N ASP A 392 -8.16 2.09 -18.03
CA ASP A 392 -7.98 1.46 -16.72
C ASP A 392 -8.13 -0.06 -16.80
N THR A 393 -7.56 -0.73 -15.79
CA THR A 393 -7.65 -2.18 -15.61
C THR A 393 -8.48 -2.51 -14.39
N VAL A 394 -9.28 -3.57 -14.46
CA VAL A 394 -9.93 -4.19 -13.31
C VAL A 394 -9.34 -5.58 -13.12
N LEU A 395 -8.59 -5.76 -12.04
CA LEU A 395 -7.93 -7.00 -11.68
C LEU A 395 -8.86 -7.88 -10.84
N ILE A 396 -9.17 -9.07 -11.36
CA ILE A 396 -10.04 -10.06 -10.75
C ILE A 396 -9.17 -11.16 -10.10
N GLU A 397 -9.02 -11.08 -8.78
CA GLU A 397 -8.17 -11.96 -7.97
C GLU A 397 -8.92 -13.08 -7.25
N LYS A 398 -10.24 -13.12 -7.44
CA LYS A 398 -11.12 -14.16 -6.90
C LYS A 398 -12.35 -14.32 -7.77
N ASN A 399 -13.17 -15.31 -7.46
CA ASN A 399 -14.46 -15.49 -8.12
C ASN A 399 -15.39 -14.33 -7.77
N LEU A 400 -15.78 -13.55 -8.78
CA LEU A 400 -16.67 -12.41 -8.67
C LEU A 400 -17.80 -12.51 -9.69
N LYS A 401 -18.95 -11.94 -9.32
CA LYS A 401 -20.15 -11.85 -10.16
C LYS A 401 -20.39 -10.41 -10.55
N LEU A 402 -20.67 -10.20 -11.82
CA LEU A 402 -21.07 -8.93 -12.39
C LEU A 402 -22.52 -9.03 -12.84
N LYS A 403 -23.42 -8.29 -12.19
CA LYS A 403 -24.81 -8.26 -12.64
C LYS A 403 -24.95 -7.31 -13.80
N ASN A 404 -24.70 -6.02 -13.58
CA ASN A 404 -24.96 -5.01 -14.60
C ASN A 404 -23.76 -4.08 -14.77
N LEU A 405 -23.31 -3.95 -16.01
CA LEU A 405 -22.29 -2.98 -16.39
C LEU A 405 -22.60 -2.38 -17.76
N ASN A 406 -22.46 -1.07 -17.86
CA ASN A 406 -22.45 -0.34 -19.13
C ASN A 406 -21.06 0.27 -19.33
N VAL A 407 -20.39 -0.13 -20.41
CA VAL A 407 -19.12 0.43 -20.86
C VAL A 407 -19.41 1.48 -21.93
N ASP A 408 -19.13 2.74 -21.60
CA ASP A 408 -19.40 3.88 -22.48
C ASP A 408 -18.52 3.87 -23.75
N ALA A 409 -18.99 4.56 -24.80
CA ALA A 409 -18.37 4.53 -26.12
C ALA A 409 -16.91 5.01 -26.16
N ASP A 410 -16.55 5.93 -25.26
CA ASP A 410 -15.21 6.51 -25.18
C ASP A 410 -14.26 5.70 -24.28
N ASN A 411 -14.74 4.60 -23.68
CA ASN A 411 -13.98 3.83 -22.70
C ASN A 411 -13.42 2.54 -23.32
N ASN A 412 -12.12 2.34 -23.14
CA ASN A 412 -11.41 1.10 -23.39
C ASN A 412 -10.96 0.50 -22.05
N ILE A 413 -11.68 -0.50 -21.55
CA ILE A 413 -11.43 -1.07 -20.22
C ILE A 413 -10.82 -2.46 -20.36
N THR A 414 -9.88 -2.80 -19.49
CA THR A 414 -9.31 -4.14 -19.42
C THR A 414 -9.77 -4.87 -18.17
N PHE A 415 -10.34 -6.07 -18.30
CA PHE A 415 -10.44 -7.03 -17.20
C PHE A 415 -9.24 -7.96 -17.23
N GLU A 416 -8.45 -7.98 -16.15
CA GLU A 416 -7.35 -8.92 -15.97
C GLU A 416 -7.78 -9.98 -14.95
N ILE A 417 -7.99 -11.22 -15.40
CA ILE A 417 -8.49 -12.30 -14.55
C ILE A 417 -7.33 -13.23 -14.21
N THR A 418 -6.98 -13.27 -12.93
CA THR A 418 -5.90 -14.12 -12.43
C THR A 418 -6.23 -15.60 -12.55
N LYS A 419 -5.19 -16.44 -12.57
CA LYS A 419 -5.34 -17.89 -12.53
C LYS A 419 -6.20 -18.32 -11.33
N ASP A 420 -7.04 -19.32 -11.55
CA ASP A 420 -7.99 -19.88 -10.57
C ASP A 420 -9.13 -18.91 -10.15
N SER A 421 -9.23 -17.74 -10.77
CA SER A 421 -10.31 -16.77 -10.56
C SER A 421 -11.28 -16.74 -11.73
N THR A 422 -12.52 -16.36 -11.44
CA THR A 422 -13.61 -16.29 -12.41
C THR A 422 -14.32 -14.94 -12.35
N LEU A 423 -14.59 -14.35 -13.50
CA LEU A 423 -15.59 -13.29 -13.65
C LEU A 423 -16.86 -13.88 -14.27
N GLU A 424 -17.94 -13.95 -13.49
CA GLU A 424 -19.26 -14.42 -13.95
C GLU A 424 -20.13 -13.23 -14.37
N ILE A 425 -20.58 -13.21 -15.61
CA ILE A 425 -21.59 -12.25 -16.10
C ILE A 425 -22.97 -12.85 -15.81
N GLU A 426 -23.65 -12.35 -14.78
CA GLU A 426 -24.94 -12.88 -14.31
C GLU A 426 -26.16 -12.27 -15.03
N GLU A 427 -26.11 -10.97 -15.32
CA GLU A 427 -27.17 -10.25 -16.04
C GLU A 427 -26.58 -9.53 -17.27
N ASN A 428 -26.54 -8.20 -17.33
CA ASN A 428 -26.19 -7.46 -18.55
C ASN A 428 -24.77 -6.86 -18.51
N LEU A 429 -23.95 -7.20 -19.50
CA LEU A 429 -22.77 -6.44 -19.89
C LEU A 429 -23.04 -5.74 -21.22
N ASP A 430 -23.32 -4.44 -21.17
CA ASP A 430 -23.57 -3.58 -22.33
C ASP A 430 -22.28 -2.85 -22.71
N ILE A 431 -21.74 -3.12 -23.90
CA ILE A 431 -20.46 -2.61 -24.38
C ILE A 431 -20.71 -1.67 -25.56
N LYS A 432 -20.49 -0.38 -25.33
CA LYS A 432 -20.51 0.67 -26.35
C LYS A 432 -19.11 1.10 -26.80
N GLY A 433 -18.12 0.91 -25.93
CA GLY A 433 -16.70 1.17 -26.18
C GLY A 433 -15.94 -0.12 -26.45
N LYS A 434 -14.81 -0.32 -25.77
CA LYS A 434 -13.99 -1.53 -25.91
C LYS A 434 -13.77 -2.19 -24.55
N VAL A 435 -13.86 -3.52 -24.54
CA VAL A 435 -13.52 -4.35 -23.39
C VAL A 435 -12.49 -5.38 -23.83
N ALA A 436 -11.31 -5.33 -23.22
CA ALA A 436 -10.32 -6.39 -23.33
C ALA A 436 -10.40 -7.29 -22.09
N VAL A 437 -10.30 -8.60 -22.27
CA VAL A 437 -10.24 -9.57 -21.19
C VAL A 437 -9.00 -10.43 -21.37
N LYS A 438 -8.09 -10.36 -20.40
CA LYS A 438 -6.79 -11.04 -20.43
C LYS A 438 -6.52 -11.75 -19.10
N GLY A 439 -5.43 -12.53 -19.07
CA GLY A 439 -5.00 -13.28 -17.90
C GLY A 439 -5.04 -14.79 -18.14
N GLU A 440 -5.15 -15.58 -17.08
CA GLU A 440 -5.20 -17.05 -17.13
C GLU A 440 -6.44 -17.62 -16.43
N GLY A 441 -7.34 -16.74 -15.97
CA GLY A 441 -8.58 -17.12 -15.30
C GLY A 441 -9.70 -17.49 -16.25
N MET A 442 -10.92 -17.42 -15.73
CA MET A 442 -12.13 -17.73 -16.47
C MET A 442 -13.04 -16.50 -16.62
N LEU A 443 -13.52 -16.26 -17.83
CA LEU A 443 -14.69 -15.42 -18.09
C LEU A 443 -15.87 -16.33 -18.41
N ALA A 444 -16.94 -16.25 -17.61
CA ALA A 444 -18.13 -17.07 -17.79
C ALA A 444 -19.37 -16.19 -18.01
N VAL A 445 -20.09 -16.41 -19.10
CA VAL A 445 -21.43 -15.86 -19.30
C VAL A 445 -22.43 -16.94 -18.89
N VAL A 446 -23.12 -16.75 -17.77
CA VAL A 446 -24.03 -17.78 -17.24
C VAL A 446 -25.33 -17.82 -18.05
N GLU A 447 -26.21 -18.79 -17.81
CA GLU A 447 -27.46 -18.99 -18.59
C GLU A 447 -28.36 -17.73 -18.63
N THR A 448 -28.42 -16.96 -17.54
CA THR A 448 -29.15 -15.68 -17.47
C THR A 448 -28.36 -14.50 -18.01
N GLY A 449 -27.04 -14.67 -18.19
CA GLY A 449 -26.11 -13.65 -18.60
C GLY A 449 -26.32 -13.23 -20.06
N LYS A 450 -26.16 -11.94 -20.29
CA LYS A 450 -26.30 -11.29 -21.58
C LYS A 450 -25.16 -10.31 -21.81
N VAL A 451 -24.42 -10.52 -22.88
CA VAL A 451 -23.42 -9.56 -23.37
C VAL A 451 -23.98 -8.88 -24.61
N ILE A 452 -23.91 -7.55 -24.68
CA ILE A 452 -24.35 -6.75 -25.82
C ILE A 452 -23.15 -5.96 -26.32
N ILE A 453 -22.81 -6.10 -27.58
CA ILE A 453 -21.70 -5.37 -28.23
C ILE A 453 -22.31 -4.51 -29.32
N ASP A 454 -22.25 -3.19 -29.16
CA ASP A 454 -22.76 -2.21 -30.13
C ASP A 454 -21.91 -2.16 -31.40
N THR A 455 -22.43 -1.52 -32.46
CA THR A 455 -21.83 -1.54 -33.80
C THR A 455 -20.38 -1.06 -33.90
N ASN A 456 -19.95 -0.13 -33.04
CA ASN A 456 -18.58 0.38 -33.02
C ASN A 456 -17.79 -0.10 -31.79
N ALA A 457 -18.34 -1.09 -31.09
CA ALA A 457 -17.79 -1.61 -29.87
C ALA A 457 -17.00 -2.90 -30.12
N ALA A 458 -16.16 -3.28 -29.15
CA ALA A 458 -15.41 -4.52 -29.21
C ALA A 458 -15.37 -5.24 -27.86
N LEU A 459 -15.50 -6.57 -27.90
CA LEU A 459 -15.10 -7.46 -26.82
C LEU A 459 -13.96 -8.36 -27.32
N ASP A 460 -12.78 -8.19 -26.73
CA ASP A 460 -11.59 -8.98 -27.07
C ASP A 460 -11.19 -9.86 -25.89
N VAL A 461 -11.45 -11.16 -26.00
CA VAL A 461 -11.04 -12.16 -25.00
C VAL A 461 -9.78 -12.84 -25.49
N ALA A 462 -8.68 -12.64 -24.75
CA ALA A 462 -7.36 -13.11 -25.10
C ALA A 462 -7.32 -14.64 -25.28
N PRO A 463 -6.54 -15.18 -26.24
CA PRO A 463 -6.60 -16.59 -26.65
C PRO A 463 -6.15 -17.60 -25.58
N ASN A 464 -5.52 -17.15 -24.50
CA ASN A 464 -5.09 -17.98 -23.36
C ASN A 464 -6.11 -18.01 -22.20
N MET A 465 -7.22 -17.28 -22.31
CA MET A 465 -8.29 -17.29 -21.33
C MET A 465 -9.15 -18.56 -21.42
N ASN A 466 -9.73 -18.96 -20.28
CA ASN A 466 -10.87 -19.88 -20.30
C ASN A 466 -12.14 -19.06 -20.53
N PHE A 467 -12.82 -19.28 -21.66
CA PHE A 467 -14.09 -18.62 -21.96
C PHE A 467 -15.22 -19.64 -22.02
N GLU A 468 -16.26 -19.43 -21.21
CA GLU A 468 -17.47 -20.24 -21.20
C GLU A 468 -18.69 -19.35 -21.47
N ASN A 469 -19.43 -19.63 -22.54
CA ASN A 469 -20.68 -18.96 -22.85
C ASN A 469 -21.86 -19.92 -22.75
N ASN A 470 -22.63 -19.81 -21.67
CA ASN A 470 -23.90 -20.50 -21.47
C ASN A 470 -25.11 -19.56 -21.66
N GLY A 471 -24.89 -18.26 -21.82
CA GLY A 471 -25.94 -17.24 -21.96
C GLY A 471 -26.14 -16.76 -23.40
N THR A 472 -26.40 -15.47 -23.56
CA THR A 472 -26.62 -14.84 -24.88
C THR A 472 -25.60 -13.73 -25.13
N ILE A 473 -24.89 -13.80 -26.26
CA ILE A 473 -24.07 -12.69 -26.75
C ILE A 473 -24.75 -12.10 -27.97
N LEU A 474 -25.19 -10.84 -27.88
CA LEU A 474 -25.69 -10.07 -29.02
C LEU A 474 -24.55 -9.20 -29.57
N ASN A 475 -23.88 -9.68 -30.59
CA ASN A 475 -22.74 -9.03 -31.22
C ASN A 475 -23.13 -8.26 -32.49
N ASN A 476 -23.15 -6.94 -32.41
CA ASN A 476 -23.29 -6.05 -33.58
C ASN A 476 -21.97 -5.36 -33.96
N GLY A 477 -20.91 -5.52 -33.16
CA GLY A 477 -19.59 -4.92 -33.35
C GLY A 477 -18.53 -5.97 -33.65
N GLU A 478 -17.43 -5.93 -32.90
CA GLU A 478 -16.31 -6.88 -33.02
C GLU A 478 -16.23 -7.79 -31.79
N LEU A 479 -16.25 -9.10 -32.01
CA LEU A 479 -16.06 -10.11 -30.95
C LEU A 479 -14.86 -10.99 -31.29
N THR A 480 -13.85 -11.00 -30.41
CA THR A 480 -12.72 -11.93 -30.48
C THR A 480 -12.78 -12.85 -29.29
N ILE A 481 -12.74 -14.17 -29.53
CA ILE A 481 -12.80 -15.20 -28.47
C ILE A 481 -11.80 -16.32 -28.71
N PRO A 482 -11.34 -17.04 -27.67
CA PRO A 482 -10.49 -18.20 -27.83
C PRO A 482 -11.16 -19.30 -28.67
N ASP A 483 -10.42 -20.02 -29.50
CA ASP A 483 -11.01 -21.15 -30.23
C ASP A 483 -11.37 -22.33 -29.30
N SER A 484 -10.76 -22.39 -28.10
CA SER A 484 -11.09 -23.30 -27.00
C SER A 484 -12.36 -22.93 -26.22
N SER A 485 -13.12 -21.91 -26.65
CA SER A 485 -14.35 -21.48 -25.99
C SER A 485 -15.36 -22.62 -25.82
N THR A 486 -16.00 -22.68 -24.65
CA THR A 486 -16.97 -23.73 -24.27
C THR A 486 -18.36 -23.14 -23.97
N GLY A 487 -19.32 -24.02 -23.65
CA GLY A 487 -20.69 -23.65 -23.25
C GLY A 487 -21.74 -23.90 -24.34
N ASN A 488 -23.01 -23.76 -23.96
CA ASN A 488 -24.18 -24.03 -24.82
C ASN A 488 -24.99 -22.78 -25.20
N GLY A 489 -24.44 -21.59 -24.94
CA GLY A 489 -25.08 -20.30 -25.19
C GLY A 489 -25.15 -19.93 -26.67
N THR A 490 -25.78 -18.80 -26.97
CA THR A 490 -25.89 -18.26 -28.34
C THR A 490 -24.97 -17.06 -28.55
N ILE A 491 -24.54 -16.91 -29.80
CA ILE A 491 -23.89 -15.69 -30.31
C ILE A 491 -24.71 -15.27 -31.53
N ASP A 492 -25.47 -14.19 -31.39
CA ASP A 492 -26.39 -13.64 -32.37
C ASP A 492 -25.95 -12.23 -32.79
N GLY A 493 -26.42 -11.73 -33.94
CA GLY A 493 -26.18 -10.35 -34.40
C GLY A 493 -25.47 -10.28 -35.76
N GLU A 494 -25.22 -9.05 -36.21
CA GLU A 494 -24.63 -8.76 -37.54
C GLU A 494 -23.13 -8.41 -37.50
N GLY A 495 -22.51 -8.46 -36.31
CA GLY A 495 -21.11 -8.14 -36.08
C GLY A 495 -20.11 -9.19 -36.57
N THR A 496 -18.83 -8.88 -36.50
CA THR A 496 -17.74 -9.83 -36.80
C THR A 496 -17.41 -10.66 -35.57
N THR A 497 -17.22 -11.96 -35.77
CA THR A 497 -16.75 -12.87 -34.73
C THR A 497 -15.48 -13.57 -35.21
N GLU A 498 -14.39 -13.37 -34.50
CA GLU A 498 -13.10 -14.00 -34.77
C GLU A 498 -12.79 -15.00 -33.64
N LYS A 499 -12.33 -16.19 -34.03
CA LYS A 499 -11.80 -17.18 -33.10
C LYS A 499 -10.29 -17.23 -33.22
N VAL A 500 -9.61 -17.07 -32.10
CA VAL A 500 -8.14 -16.94 -32.04
C VAL A 500 -7.50 -18.12 -31.32
N HIS A 501 -6.31 -18.50 -31.78
CA HIS A 501 -5.51 -19.59 -31.21
C HIS A 501 -4.21 -19.04 -30.60
N ASN A 502 -3.72 -19.71 -29.55
CA ASN A 502 -2.39 -19.47 -28.99
C ASN A 502 -1.46 -20.65 -29.30
N ALA A 503 -1.04 -20.76 -30.56
CA ALA A 503 -0.22 -21.88 -31.02
C ALA A 503 1.29 -21.61 -30.88
N LYS A 504 2.02 -22.57 -30.31
CA LYS A 504 3.48 -22.60 -30.26
C LYS A 504 4.03 -23.19 -31.56
N HIS A 505 5.09 -22.61 -32.10
CA HIS A 505 5.77 -23.08 -33.31
C HIS A 505 6.81 -24.16 -32.99
N PHE A 506 6.86 -25.20 -33.82
CA PHE A 506 7.82 -26.30 -33.73
C PHE A 506 8.52 -26.48 -35.07
N GLU A 507 9.83 -26.26 -35.07
CA GLU A 507 10.67 -26.43 -36.27
C GLU A 507 10.73 -27.91 -36.72
N ALA A 508 10.85 -28.11 -38.03
CA ALA A 508 11.06 -29.44 -38.60
C ALA A 508 12.36 -30.07 -38.08
N LYS A 509 12.32 -31.38 -37.81
CA LYS A 509 13.50 -32.17 -37.45
C LYS A 509 13.57 -33.41 -38.32
N GLU A 510 14.70 -33.61 -38.98
CA GLU A 510 14.92 -34.79 -39.80
C GLU A 510 14.93 -36.07 -38.94
N PRO A 511 14.33 -37.18 -39.42
CA PRO A 511 14.44 -38.47 -38.76
C PRO A 511 15.89 -38.99 -38.80
N THR A 512 16.27 -39.73 -37.77
CA THR A 512 17.51 -40.51 -37.76
C THR A 512 17.20 -41.99 -37.97
N CYS A 513 18.21 -42.87 -37.91
CA CYS A 513 17.97 -44.32 -37.99
C CYS A 513 17.06 -44.85 -36.88
N ASP A 514 17.13 -44.25 -35.68
CA ASP A 514 16.51 -44.78 -34.46
C ASP A 514 15.48 -43.84 -33.82
N VAL A 515 15.43 -42.59 -34.29
CA VAL A 515 14.58 -41.54 -33.71
C VAL A 515 13.71 -40.95 -34.82
N ASP A 516 12.40 -40.95 -34.60
CA ASP A 516 11.44 -40.26 -35.46
C ASP A 516 11.80 -38.76 -35.53
N GLY A 517 11.67 -38.19 -36.73
CA GLY A 517 11.69 -36.76 -36.97
C GLY A 517 10.29 -36.17 -36.88
N ASN A 518 10.17 -34.89 -37.24
CA ASN A 518 8.89 -34.21 -37.39
C ASN A 518 8.92 -33.22 -38.56
N MET A 519 7.77 -33.02 -39.20
CA MET A 519 7.60 -31.86 -40.09
C MET A 519 7.53 -30.57 -39.28
N GLU A 520 7.60 -29.41 -39.93
CA GLU A 520 7.29 -28.14 -39.28
C GLU A 520 5.79 -28.11 -38.91
N TYR A 521 5.45 -27.67 -37.71
CA TYR A 521 4.06 -27.55 -37.27
C TYR A 521 3.87 -26.47 -36.19
N TRP A 522 2.62 -26.10 -35.96
CA TRP A 522 2.17 -25.27 -34.85
C TRP A 522 1.23 -26.07 -33.96
N TYR A 523 1.35 -25.93 -32.64
CA TYR A 523 0.50 -26.64 -31.69
C TYR A 523 -0.12 -25.67 -30.70
N CYS A 524 -1.46 -25.64 -30.65
CA CYS A 524 -2.21 -24.88 -29.68
C CYS A 524 -2.51 -25.77 -28.47
N GLU A 525 -1.86 -25.48 -27.34
CA GLU A 525 -2.03 -26.23 -26.08
C GLU A 525 -3.45 -26.11 -25.51
N PHE A 526 -4.11 -24.96 -25.75
CA PHE A 526 -5.46 -24.69 -25.23
C PHE A 526 -6.55 -25.41 -26.02
N CYS A 527 -6.37 -25.59 -27.33
CA CYS A 527 -7.31 -26.31 -28.19
C CYS A 527 -6.95 -27.79 -28.33
N ASP A 528 -5.76 -28.20 -27.89
CA ASP A 528 -5.11 -29.49 -28.17
C ASP A 528 -5.10 -29.87 -29.66
N LYS A 529 -4.76 -28.89 -30.52
CA LYS A 529 -4.78 -29.03 -31.99
C LYS A 529 -3.43 -28.69 -32.62
N TYR A 530 -3.12 -29.37 -33.73
CA TYR A 530 -1.89 -29.19 -34.50
C TYR A 530 -2.22 -28.59 -35.87
N TYR A 531 -1.33 -27.77 -36.40
CA TYR A 531 -1.51 -27.05 -37.66
C TYR A 531 -0.24 -27.12 -38.50
N ALA A 532 -0.38 -27.22 -39.82
CA ALA A 532 0.74 -27.28 -40.77
C ALA A 532 1.24 -25.89 -41.21
N ASP A 533 0.54 -24.81 -40.87
CA ASP A 533 0.84 -23.45 -41.28
C ASP A 533 0.75 -22.44 -40.13
N LYS A 534 1.55 -21.37 -40.21
CA LYS A 534 1.61 -20.29 -39.22
C LYS A 534 0.29 -19.53 -39.02
N ASP A 535 -0.57 -19.53 -40.03
CA ASP A 535 -1.86 -18.83 -40.01
C ASP A 535 -2.95 -19.73 -39.41
N LEU A 536 -2.59 -20.97 -39.00
CA LEU A 536 -3.42 -21.94 -38.29
C LEU A 536 -4.68 -22.33 -39.07
N THR A 537 -4.57 -22.37 -40.40
CA THR A 537 -5.68 -22.68 -41.31
C THR A 537 -5.75 -24.16 -41.73
N GLN A 538 -4.66 -24.91 -41.56
CA GLN A 538 -4.53 -26.31 -41.95
C GLN A 538 -4.33 -27.21 -40.72
N GLU A 539 -5.44 -27.59 -40.08
CA GLU A 539 -5.42 -28.54 -38.96
C GLU A 539 -4.90 -29.92 -39.41
N ILE A 540 -3.99 -30.50 -38.65
CA ILE A 540 -3.39 -31.82 -38.85
C ILE A 540 -3.47 -32.64 -37.56
N SER A 541 -3.38 -33.97 -37.65
CA SER A 541 -3.29 -34.81 -36.46
C SER A 541 -1.85 -34.82 -35.91
N LYS A 542 -1.69 -35.17 -34.63
CA LYS A 542 -0.38 -35.36 -34.02
C LYS A 542 0.47 -36.37 -34.80
N GLU A 543 -0.13 -37.44 -35.28
CA GLU A 543 0.55 -38.50 -36.04
C GLU A 543 1.12 -37.98 -37.36
N ASN A 544 0.42 -37.06 -38.01
CA ASN A 544 0.89 -36.44 -39.25
C ASN A 544 2.09 -35.51 -39.03
N THR A 545 2.33 -35.06 -37.80
CA THR A 545 3.55 -34.32 -37.48
C THR A 545 4.80 -35.20 -37.53
N ILE A 546 4.65 -36.53 -37.36
CA ILE A 546 5.75 -37.47 -37.14
C ILE A 546 6.30 -37.98 -38.47
N ILE A 547 7.60 -37.82 -38.67
CA ILE A 547 8.33 -38.46 -39.77
C ILE A 547 9.04 -39.70 -39.20
N LYS A 548 8.66 -40.89 -39.64
CA LYS A 548 9.20 -42.13 -39.08
C LYS A 548 10.71 -42.25 -39.26
N ALA A 549 11.37 -42.82 -38.25
CA ALA A 549 12.79 -43.15 -38.30
C ALA A 549 13.13 -43.91 -39.60
N LEU A 550 14.31 -43.63 -40.15
CA LEU A 550 14.76 -44.21 -41.43
C LEU A 550 14.93 -45.73 -41.35
N GLY A 551 15.07 -46.26 -40.13
CA GLY A 551 15.50 -47.62 -39.87
C GLY A 551 16.97 -47.82 -40.25
N HIS A 552 17.47 -49.02 -39.98
CA HIS A 552 18.80 -49.40 -40.38
C HIS A 552 18.79 -50.21 -41.67
N ASN A 553 19.55 -49.74 -42.66
CA ASN A 553 19.96 -50.55 -43.80
C ASN A 553 21.41 -50.99 -43.59
N TYR A 554 21.64 -52.28 -43.40
CA TYR A 554 22.97 -52.81 -43.10
C TYR A 554 23.65 -53.37 -44.34
N VAL A 555 24.89 -52.92 -44.61
CA VAL A 555 25.79 -53.48 -45.62
C VAL A 555 27.11 -53.81 -44.94
N ASP A 556 27.61 -55.03 -45.14
CA ASP A 556 28.80 -55.56 -44.47
C ASP A 556 28.80 -55.41 -42.93
N GLY A 557 27.61 -55.58 -42.34
CA GLY A 557 27.44 -55.56 -40.89
C GLY A 557 27.45 -54.17 -40.26
N LYS A 558 27.33 -53.11 -41.05
CA LYS A 558 27.17 -51.74 -40.55
C LYS A 558 26.06 -50.99 -41.28
N CYS A 559 25.33 -50.16 -40.55
CA CYS A 559 24.27 -49.34 -41.10
C CYS A 559 24.88 -48.31 -42.05
N THR A 560 24.38 -48.24 -43.27
CA THR A 560 24.91 -47.32 -44.30
C THR A 560 24.62 -45.85 -44.00
N VAL A 561 23.73 -45.57 -43.05
CA VAL A 561 23.32 -44.21 -42.67
C VAL A 561 23.99 -43.76 -41.36
N CYS A 562 23.91 -44.56 -40.28
CA CYS A 562 24.47 -44.18 -38.97
C CYS A 562 25.75 -44.92 -38.57
N GLY A 563 26.17 -45.95 -39.31
CA GLY A 563 27.38 -46.73 -39.01
C GLY A 563 27.25 -47.75 -37.87
N MET A 564 26.07 -47.90 -37.25
CA MET A 564 25.82 -48.89 -36.19
C MET A 564 26.00 -50.31 -36.72
N ALA A 565 26.59 -51.21 -35.93
CA ALA A 565 26.77 -52.60 -36.34
C ALA A 565 25.43 -53.34 -36.41
N ASP A 566 25.26 -54.19 -37.41
CA ASP A 566 24.09 -55.08 -37.54
C ASP A 566 24.14 -56.13 -36.41
N PRO A 567 23.13 -56.18 -35.52
CA PRO A 567 23.07 -57.17 -34.44
C PRO A 567 23.08 -58.62 -34.93
N ASN A 568 22.69 -58.86 -36.19
CA ASN A 568 22.49 -60.18 -36.77
C ASN A 568 23.54 -60.56 -37.83
N TYR A 569 24.54 -59.71 -38.07
CA TYR A 569 25.50 -59.95 -39.13
C TYR A 569 26.52 -61.03 -38.77
N ASN A 570 26.31 -62.21 -39.36
CA ASN A 570 27.24 -63.33 -39.34
C ASN A 570 28.01 -63.35 -40.67
N GLN A 571 29.33 -63.11 -40.65
CA GLN A 571 30.15 -63.20 -41.86
C GLN A 571 30.25 -64.65 -42.33
N GLY A 572 29.56 -64.97 -43.43
CA GLY A 572 29.56 -66.29 -44.07
C GLY A 572 30.30 -66.30 -45.41
N GLN A 573 31.33 -67.11 -45.49
CA GLN A 573 32.17 -67.48 -46.63
C GLN A 573 31.40 -67.87 -47.92
N VAL A 574 32.04 -67.66 -49.08
CA VAL A 574 31.54 -67.72 -50.47
C VAL A 574 31.30 -69.12 -51.12
N THR A 575 30.39 -69.15 -52.12
CA THR A 575 30.21 -70.04 -53.33
C THR A 575 29.37 -71.37 -53.24
N PRO A 576 28.89 -72.01 -54.35
CA PRO A 576 27.86 -71.59 -55.34
C PRO A 576 26.83 -72.71 -55.81
N SER A 577 25.75 -72.32 -56.51
CA SER A 577 24.93 -73.06 -57.53
C SER A 577 23.72 -73.99 -57.18
N GLN A 578 22.49 -73.48 -57.42
CA GLN A 578 21.23 -74.03 -58.07
C GLN A 578 20.64 -75.44 -57.75
N PRO A 579 19.34 -75.74 -58.02
CA PRO A 579 18.17 -74.90 -58.37
C PRO A 579 16.88 -75.13 -57.53
N ASP A 580 16.01 -74.12 -57.61
CA ASP A 580 14.54 -74.12 -57.75
C ASP A 580 13.71 -75.34 -57.28
N ASN A 581 12.74 -75.09 -56.38
CA ASN A 581 11.34 -75.47 -56.55
C ASN A 581 10.47 -74.83 -55.44
N THR A 582 9.56 -73.98 -55.90
CA THR A 582 8.24 -73.60 -55.39
C THR A 582 7.58 -74.56 -54.39
N GLU A 583 7.04 -74.03 -53.29
CA GLU A 583 5.58 -73.92 -53.03
C GLU A 583 5.28 -73.32 -51.65
N GLU A 584 4.23 -72.50 -51.61
CA GLU A 584 3.70 -71.75 -50.48
C GLU A 584 2.97 -72.62 -49.43
N GLN A 585 2.64 -71.96 -48.30
CA GLN A 585 1.65 -72.29 -47.26
C GLN A 585 2.12 -73.23 -46.14
N ASP A 586 1.74 -73.08 -44.88
CA ASP A 586 0.99 -72.12 -44.07
C ASP A 586 1.10 -72.69 -42.64
N ASN A 587 1.21 -71.83 -41.63
CA ASN A 587 0.57 -71.92 -40.30
C ASN A 587 1.42 -71.41 -39.14
N SER A 588 0.88 -70.36 -38.52
CA SER A 588 0.50 -70.23 -37.11
C SER A 588 1.54 -70.43 -35.99
N SER A 589 1.56 -69.36 -35.16
CA SER A 589 1.64 -69.29 -33.69
C SER A 589 2.82 -69.95 -32.97
N ASP A 590 3.59 -69.12 -32.26
CA ASP A 590 3.47 -69.05 -30.80
C ASP A 590 4.28 -67.87 -30.22
N ASN A 591 3.62 -67.08 -29.37
CA ASN A 591 4.26 -66.26 -28.33
C ASN A 591 4.53 -67.21 -27.13
N PRO A 592 5.60 -67.04 -26.33
CA PRO A 592 5.48 -66.10 -25.22
C PRO A 592 6.78 -65.40 -24.74
N GLN A 593 6.61 -64.14 -24.34
CA GLN A 593 7.02 -63.49 -23.08
C GLN A 593 8.22 -64.01 -22.25
N THR A 594 9.13 -63.09 -21.89
CA THR A 594 9.71 -62.76 -20.56
C THR A 594 10.85 -61.74 -20.83
N GLY A 595 11.08 -60.65 -20.10
CA GLY A 595 11.01 -60.46 -18.65
C GLY A 595 12.42 -60.67 -18.06
N ASP A 596 13.14 -59.56 -17.81
CA ASP A 596 13.99 -59.29 -16.63
C ASP A 596 15.21 -58.39 -16.94
N ASP A 597 15.09 -57.15 -16.48
CA ASP A 597 15.88 -56.48 -15.44
C ASP A 597 17.43 -56.42 -15.48
N SER A 598 17.87 -55.17 -15.27
CA SER A 598 19.02 -54.72 -14.48
C SER A 598 20.43 -54.79 -15.09
N ASN A 599 21.00 -53.61 -15.39
CA ASN A 599 22.14 -53.14 -14.60
C ASN A 599 22.49 -51.66 -14.83
N LEU A 600 22.79 -51.00 -13.71
CA LEU A 600 23.53 -49.76 -13.63
C LEU A 600 24.91 -49.93 -14.27
N VAL A 601 25.34 -49.03 -15.16
CA VAL A 601 26.67 -48.39 -15.11
C VAL A 601 26.59 -47.07 -15.87
N LEU A 602 26.66 -45.96 -15.12
CA LEU A 602 27.02 -44.64 -15.63
C LEU A 602 28.44 -44.36 -15.11
N PRO A 603 29.42 -43.93 -15.93
CA PRO A 603 30.55 -43.18 -15.42
C PRO A 603 30.34 -41.69 -15.67
N ILE A 604 30.33 -40.98 -14.55
CA ILE A 604 30.44 -39.54 -14.37
C ILE A 604 31.83 -39.05 -14.81
N ILE A 605 31.92 -37.92 -15.53
CA ILE A 605 33.01 -36.95 -15.31
C ILE A 605 32.41 -35.54 -15.17
N ILE A 606 32.66 -34.99 -13.99
CA ILE A 606 32.40 -33.65 -13.45
C ILE A 606 33.52 -32.68 -13.87
N LEU A 607 33.20 -31.38 -14.02
CA LEU A 607 33.82 -30.22 -13.33
C LEU A 607 33.21 -28.93 -13.94
N SER A 608 32.36 -28.12 -13.29
CA SER A 608 32.38 -27.40 -12.00
C SER A 608 33.07 -26.02 -12.03
N ALA A 609 32.28 -24.98 -11.74
CA ALA A 609 32.54 -23.84 -10.82
C ALA A 609 31.49 -22.74 -11.13
N SER A 610 30.40 -22.51 -10.40
CA SER A 610 30.16 -22.25 -8.96
C SER A 610 30.53 -20.83 -8.51
N GLY A 611 29.49 -20.09 -8.09
CA GLY A 611 29.52 -19.14 -6.97
C GLY A 611 28.61 -17.94 -7.19
N ILE A 612 27.81 -17.42 -6.25
CA ILE A 612 27.54 -17.68 -4.83
C ILE A 612 26.14 -17.06 -4.55
N GLY A 613 25.40 -17.51 -3.53
CA GLY A 613 24.42 -16.64 -2.86
C GLY A 613 23.08 -17.29 -2.47
N LEU A 614 23.10 -18.13 -1.42
CA LEU A 614 21.92 -18.42 -0.59
C LEU A 614 22.00 -17.61 0.70
N VAL A 615 20.94 -16.87 1.05
CA VAL A 615 20.36 -16.65 2.39
C VAL A 615 18.97 -16.07 2.09
N GLY A 616 17.82 -16.49 2.59
CA GLY A 616 17.36 -17.44 3.59
C GLY A 616 15.84 -17.16 3.73
N VAL A 617 15.13 -17.95 4.53
CA VAL A 617 13.94 -17.60 5.34
C VAL A 617 13.02 -18.82 5.44
N SER A 618 12.96 -19.33 6.66
CA SER A 618 12.02 -20.33 7.15
C SER A 618 10.94 -19.62 7.97
N ILE A 619 9.71 -19.62 7.47
CA ILE A 619 8.46 -19.11 8.09
C ILE A 619 7.33 -19.92 7.42
N TYR A 620 6.24 -20.39 8.01
CA TYR A 620 5.69 -20.48 9.36
C TYR A 620 4.29 -21.08 9.12
N LEU A 621 4.06 -22.34 9.50
CA LEU A 621 2.71 -22.89 9.49
C LEU A 621 2.10 -22.65 10.86
N ARG A 622 1.29 -21.60 10.97
CA ARG A 622 0.39 -21.42 12.12
C ARG A 622 -1.01 -21.02 11.66
N LYS A 623 -1.79 -22.08 11.45
CA LYS A 623 -3.25 -22.18 11.51
C LYS A 623 -3.81 -21.19 12.56
N ARG A 624 -4.67 -20.26 12.15
CA ARG A 624 -5.45 -19.41 13.05
C ARG A 624 -6.93 -19.55 12.70
N ASN A 625 -7.64 -20.27 13.57
CA ASN A 625 -9.10 -20.17 13.74
C ASN A 625 -9.38 -19.04 14.76
N TYR A 626 -10.66 -18.67 14.86
CA TYR A 626 -11.35 -17.68 15.73
C TYR A 626 -11.64 -16.36 15.00
N SER A 627 -12.88 -16.00 14.65
CA SER A 627 -14.13 -15.89 15.45
C SER A 627 -14.02 -14.97 16.66
N ARG A 628 -14.18 -13.66 16.44
CA ARG A 628 -15.29 -12.83 16.93
C ARG A 628 -15.05 -11.36 16.68
#